data_AF-A0A350XA44-F1
#
_entry.id   AF-A0A350XA44-F1
#
_cell.length_a   1.000
_cell.length_b   1.000
_cell.length_c   1.000
_cell.angle_alpha   90.00
_cell.angle_beta   90.00
_cell.angle_gamma   90.00
#
_symmetry.space_group_name_H-M   'P 1'
#
loop_
_entity.id
_entity.type
_entity.pdbx_description
1 polymer ?
#
loop_
_entity_poly.entity_id
_entity_poly.type
_entity_poly.pdbx_seq_one_letter_code
_entity_poly.pdbx_strand_id
1 'polypeptide(L)'
;MNNKFEPLSPNDVVSIDNFSQVRVVVEHPMLKVKEFESKAKTNLLGTYTDKREVKWVTDGVNCEILKPGGDWQKGKVRLKICL
;
A
#
# COMPACT_ATOMS: atom_id res chain seq x y z
N MET A 1 -16.52 9.26 -10.90
CA MET A 1 -15.93 7.91 -10.76
C MET A 1 -16.08 7.45 -9.33
N ASN A 2 -16.64 6.26 -9.12
CA ASN A 2 -16.97 5.73 -7.79
C ASN A 2 -15.66 5.27 -7.11
N ASN A 3 -14.97 6.18 -6.42
CA ASN A 3 -13.74 5.90 -5.67
C ASN A 3 -14.04 5.11 -4.38
N LYS A 4 -14.68 3.96 -4.52
CA LYS A 4 -14.96 3.08 -3.39
C LYS A 4 -13.64 2.47 -2.94
N PHE A 5 -13.32 2.67 -1.67
CA PHE A 5 -12.20 1.99 -1.03
C PHE A 5 -12.60 0.52 -0.82
N GLU A 6 -11.91 -0.39 -1.50
CA GLU A 6 -12.08 -1.82 -1.34
C GLU A 6 -10.92 -2.38 -0.50
N PRO A 7 -11.18 -2.97 0.68
CA PRO A 7 -10.12 -3.56 1.48
C PRO A 7 -9.54 -4.79 0.76
N LEU A 8 -8.21 -4.90 0.77
CA LEU A 8 -7.50 -6.05 0.23
C LEU A 8 -7.47 -7.21 1.25
N SER A 9 -7.37 -8.43 0.76
CA SER A 9 -7.24 -9.62 1.59
C SER A 9 -5.82 -9.72 2.16
N PRO A 10 -5.61 -10.22 3.40
CA PRO A 10 -4.29 -10.38 4.00
C PRO A 10 -3.30 -11.22 3.17
N ASN A 11 -3.81 -12.07 2.28
CA ASN A 11 -3.04 -12.94 1.39
C ASN A 11 -2.81 -12.38 -0.01
N ASP A 12 -3.46 -11.26 -0.36
CA ASP A 12 -3.17 -10.58 -1.62
C ASP A 12 -1.74 -10.07 -1.60
N VAL A 13 -1.10 -10.05 -2.76
CA VAL A 13 0.25 -9.52 -2.94
C VAL A 13 0.15 -8.17 -3.62
N VAL A 14 0.83 -7.18 -3.06
CA VAL A 14 0.94 -5.84 -3.63
C VAL A 14 2.36 -5.67 -4.16
N SER A 15 2.47 -5.32 -5.44
CA SER A 15 3.71 -4.95 -6.10
C SER A 15 3.74 -3.45 -6.39
N ILE A 16 4.84 -2.79 -6.05
CA ILE A 16 5.00 -1.34 -6.16
C ILE A 16 6.34 -1.06 -6.83
N ASP A 17 6.31 -0.70 -8.11
CA ASP A 17 7.51 -0.45 -8.91
C ASP A 17 8.21 0.88 -8.61
N ASN A 18 7.58 1.77 -7.85
CA ASN A 18 8.15 3.09 -7.57
C ASN A 18 9.02 3.08 -6.31
N PHE A 19 10.30 2.75 -6.49
CA PHE A 19 11.33 2.67 -5.43
C PHE A 19 11.36 3.88 -4.46
N SER A 20 11.04 5.09 -4.93
CA SER A 20 11.03 6.30 -4.09
C SER A 20 9.85 6.38 -3.13
N GLN A 21 8.75 5.71 -3.45
CA GLN A 21 7.55 5.58 -2.58
C GLN A 21 7.63 4.31 -1.71
N VAL A 22 8.26 3.25 -2.23
CA VAL A 22 8.48 1.98 -1.53
C VAL A 22 9.27 2.19 -0.24
N ARG A 23 10.44 2.84 -0.29
CA ARG A 23 11.33 3.04 0.88
C ARG A 23 10.73 3.78 2.08
N VAL A 24 9.60 4.45 1.91
CA VAL A 24 8.91 5.14 3.01
C VAL A 24 8.15 4.15 3.89
N VAL A 25 7.66 3.04 3.33
CA VAL A 25 6.77 2.10 4.03
C VAL A 25 7.30 0.66 4.02
N VAL A 26 8.02 0.24 2.97
CA VAL A 26 8.45 -1.14 2.74
C VAL A 26 9.80 -1.25 2.01
N GLU A 27 10.61 -2.24 2.38
CA GLU A 27 11.97 -2.42 1.82
C GLU A 27 11.98 -3.28 0.54
N HIS A 28 10.92 -4.07 0.32
CA HIS A 28 10.77 -4.95 -0.85
C HIS A 28 9.62 -4.48 -1.75
N PRO A 29 9.78 -4.57 -3.09
CA PRO A 29 8.80 -4.09 -4.04
C PRO A 29 7.54 -4.96 -4.12
N MET A 30 7.53 -6.15 -3.52
CA MET A 30 6.43 -7.11 -3.64
C MET A 30 6.21 -7.84 -2.31
N LEU A 31 5.05 -7.65 -1.68
CA LEU A 31 4.77 -8.15 -0.32
C LEU A 31 3.30 -8.52 -0.16
N LYS A 32 3.03 -9.47 0.75
CA LYS A 32 1.63 -9.76 1.14
C LYS A 32 1.05 -8.60 1.94
N VAL A 33 -0.26 -8.36 1.80
CA VAL A 33 -0.96 -7.29 2.54
C VAL A 33 -0.71 -7.38 4.05
N LYS A 34 -0.74 -8.58 4.64
CA LYS A 34 -0.44 -8.74 6.09
C LYS A 34 0.96 -8.27 6.50
N GLU A 35 1.95 -8.45 5.63
CA GLU A 35 3.34 -8.03 5.88
C GLU A 35 3.47 -6.54 5.67
N PHE A 36 2.80 -6.02 4.63
CA PHE A 36 2.69 -4.60 4.36
C PHE A 36 2.06 -3.86 5.55
N GLU A 37 0.94 -4.33 6.10
CA GLU A 37 0.28 -3.74 7.27
C GLU A 37 1.19 -3.70 8.50
N SER A 38 1.90 -4.79 8.78
CA SER A 38 2.84 -4.86 9.90
C SER A 38 3.96 -3.82 9.77
N LYS A 39 4.55 -3.70 8.57
CA LYS A 39 5.61 -2.73 8.29
C LYS A 39 5.08 -1.29 8.26
N ALA A 40 3.90 -1.07 7.67
CA ALA A 40 3.27 0.22 7.60
C ALA A 40 2.92 0.77 8.99
N LYS A 41 2.41 -0.06 9.90
CA LYS A 41 2.19 0.35 11.30
C LYS A 41 3.49 0.81 11.95
N THR A 42 4.57 0.06 11.82
CA THR A 42 5.87 0.43 12.43
C THR A 42 6.45 1.72 11.85
N ASN A 43 6.33 1.92 10.53
CA ASN A 43 6.96 3.04 9.83
C ASN A 43 6.12 4.32 9.79
N LEU A 44 4.79 4.22 9.88
CA LEU A 44 3.87 5.37 9.79
C LEU A 44 3.32 5.86 11.14
N LEU A 45 3.73 5.25 12.25
CA LEU A 45 3.41 5.74 13.61
C LEU A 45 4.21 7.02 14.01
N GLY A 46 4.94 7.63 13.07
CA GLY A 46 5.57 8.95 13.23
C GLY A 46 4.66 10.11 12.82
N THR A 47 5.12 11.35 13.06
CA THR A 47 4.44 12.54 12.53
C THR A 47 4.61 12.58 11.02
N TYR A 48 3.50 12.63 10.27
CA TYR A 48 3.45 12.78 8.80
C TYR A 48 4.13 14.10 8.38
N THR A 49 5.45 14.11 8.34
CA THR A 49 6.26 15.28 7.99
C THR A 49 6.72 15.21 6.53
N ASP A 50 6.64 14.02 5.92
CA ASP A 50 6.99 13.81 4.52
C ASP A 50 5.75 13.80 3.62
N LYS A 51 5.77 14.62 2.56
CA LYS A 51 4.70 14.65 1.53
C LYS A 51 4.45 13.28 0.89
N ARG A 52 5.44 12.39 0.90
CA ARG A 52 5.33 11.01 0.42
C ARG A 52 4.43 10.17 1.32
N GLU A 53 4.48 10.36 2.64
CA GLU A 53 3.61 9.67 3.60
C GLU A 53 2.15 10.11 3.43
N VAL A 54 1.93 11.42 3.24
CA VAL A 54 0.59 11.98 2.99
C VAL A 54 -0.05 11.34 1.77
N LYS A 55 0.72 11.12 0.69
CA LYS A 55 0.21 10.52 -0.55
C LYS A 55 -0.34 9.11 -0.35
N TRP A 56 0.22 8.31 0.57
CA TRP A 56 -0.29 6.97 0.88
C TRP A 56 -1.70 7.00 1.48
N VAL A 57 -2.04 8.05 2.21
CA VAL A 57 -3.33 8.24 2.87
C VAL A 57 -4.31 8.99 1.97
N THR A 58 -3.84 9.97 1.19
CA THR A 58 -4.69 10.80 0.34
C THR A 58 -4.94 10.19 -1.02
N ASP A 59 -3.95 10.09 -1.91
CA ASP A 59 -4.10 9.75 -3.33
C ASP A 59 -3.84 8.28 -3.67
N GLY A 60 -3.11 7.60 -2.81
CA GLY A 60 -2.62 6.26 -3.05
C GLY A 60 -1.43 6.21 -4.00
N VAL A 61 -0.83 5.03 -4.03
CA VAL A 61 0.35 4.74 -4.83
C VAL A 61 -0.03 3.72 -5.90
N ASN A 62 0.42 3.95 -7.14
CA ASN A 62 0.22 2.99 -8.22
C ASN A 62 0.89 1.66 -7.86
N CYS A 63 0.16 0.58 -8.05
CA CYS A 63 0.62 -0.77 -7.73
C CYS A 63 0.00 -1.79 -8.68
N GLU A 64 0.53 -3.01 -8.64
CA GLU A 64 -0.11 -4.19 -9.18
C GLU A 64 -0.53 -5.09 -8.00
N ILE A 65 -1.70 -5.70 -8.10
CA ILE A 65 -2.26 -6.58 -7.08
C ILE A 65 -2.41 -7.97 -7.67
N LEU A 66 -1.93 -8.98 -6.96
CA LEU A 66 -2.16 -10.38 -7.27
C LEU A 66 -3.04 -10.99 -6.18
N LYS A 67 -4.21 -11.48 -6.58
CA LYS A 67 -5.10 -12.24 -5.70
C LYS A 67 -4.78 -13.73 -5.80
N PRO A 68 -4.93 -14.52 -4.72
CA PRO A 68 -4.76 -15.97 -4.79
C PRO A 68 -5.66 -16.59 -5.87
N GLY A 69 -5.05 -17.31 -6.82
CA GLY A 69 -5.77 -17.94 -7.93
C GLY A 69 -6.28 -17.00 -9.02
N GLY A 70 -5.90 -15.72 -9.00
CA GLY A 70 -6.21 -14.74 -10.03
C GLY A 70 -4.96 -14.22 -10.75
N ASP A 71 -5.18 -13.29 -11.68
CA ASP A 71 -4.13 -12.61 -12.43
C ASP A 71 -3.67 -11.31 -11.75
N TRP A 72 -2.55 -10.77 -12.23
CA TRP A 72 -2.08 -9.44 -11.86
C TRP A 72 -3.01 -8.35 -12.38
N GLN A 73 -3.36 -7.41 -11.50
CA GLN A 73 -4.24 -6.28 -11.81
C GLN A 73 -3.60 -4.96 -11.41
N LYS A 74 -3.56 -4.01 -12.34
CA LYS A 74 -3.09 -2.64 -12.07
C LYS A 74 -4.13 -1.86 -11.27
N GLY A 75 -3.65 -1.09 -10.30
CA GLY A 75 -4.51 -0.27 -9.45
C GLY A 75 -3.73 0.76 -8.64
N LYS A 76 -4.39 1.28 -7.60
CA LYS A 76 -3.77 2.12 -6.58
C LYS A 76 -4.03 1.54 -5.20
N VAL A 77 -2.99 1.44 -4.39
CA VAL A 77 -3.10 1.10 -2.98
C VAL A 77 -3.15 2.37 -2.14
N ARG A 78 -4.07 2.42 -1.17
CA ARG A 78 -4.23 3.51 -0.21
C ARG A 78 -4.24 2.94 1.20
N LEU A 79 -3.69 3.70 2.14
CA LEU A 79 -3.76 3.39 3.55
C LEU A 79 -4.92 4.16 4.19
N LYS A 80 -5.76 3.43 4.92
CA LYS A 80 -6.80 4.02 5.75
C LYS A 80 -6.44 3.76 7.21
N ILE A 81 -6.16 4.84 7.94
CA ILE A 81 -5.87 4.78 9.37
C ILE A 81 -7.21 4.84 10.10
N CYS A 82 -7.56 3.77 10.81
CA CYS A 82 -8.68 3.77 11.75
C CYS A 82 -8.09 3.98 13.15
N LEU A 83 -8.43 5.10 13.78
CA LEU A 83 -8.15 5.41 15.18
C LEU A 83 -9.20 4.79 16.10
#